data_AF-A0AAE3MG75-F1
#
_entry.id   AF-A0AAE3MG75-F1
#
_cell.length_a   1.000
_cell.length_b   1.000
_cell.length_c   1.000
_cell.angle_alpha   90.00
_cell.angle_beta   90.00
_cell.angle_gamma   90.00
#
_symmetry.space_group_name_H-M   'P 1'
#
loop_
_entity.id
_entity.type
_entity.pdbx_description
1 polymer ?
#
loop_
_entity_poly.entity_id
_entity_poly.type
_entity_poly.pdbx_seq_one_letter_code
_entity_poly.pdbx_strand_id
1 'polypeptide(L)'
;MKSLLTILLLITFTTIWSQKQTLRIATWNIEHLGSAGRGFPEIKKQLPARTSSDFQMIAALIKDTLTLDIVAVQEISITGFKSETAYSKELYQIISYLGSDWKYYLAKIDTTERETEMQNAFIYNTNSAHLSKVFEMNINDFKVGAKSIFDRVPLVGYFKATNPKVKNEDFLIVNLHLASGQDNDENHIVAMIMVEQNLNEELKAHGISTREYDRIILGDFNDNPYLKDETGNNVYLPTLYNYMKLKGYKDYVDETFQTTRMSKNMNSIIDHILVKENLQENIPSSKATIYKPDVKNKSTLNNWRSNYSDHFPISIEIDFN
;
A
#
# COMPACT_ATOMS: atom_id res chain seq x y z
N MET A 1 -44.27 45.38 -43.44
CA MET A 1 -43.01 45.11 -42.71
C MET A 1 -43.31 44.18 -41.55
N LYS A 2 -43.07 42.88 -41.72
CA LYS A 2 -43.16 41.87 -40.66
C LYS A 2 -41.76 41.33 -40.45
N SER A 3 -41.08 41.77 -39.40
CA SER A 3 -39.77 41.23 -39.02
C SER A 3 -39.99 39.94 -38.26
N LEU A 4 -39.67 38.82 -38.90
CA LEU A 4 -39.56 37.51 -38.28
C LEU A 4 -38.34 37.54 -37.35
N LEU A 5 -38.58 37.52 -36.04
CA LEU A 5 -37.55 37.36 -35.03
C LEU A 5 -37.20 35.87 -34.95
N THR A 6 -36.20 35.46 -35.73
CA THR A 6 -35.63 34.10 -35.67
C THR A 6 -34.88 33.96 -34.34
N ILE A 7 -35.52 33.35 -33.34
CA ILE A 7 -34.86 32.91 -32.11
C ILE A 7 -34.01 31.70 -32.49
N LEU A 8 -32.72 31.94 -32.72
CA LEU A 8 -31.71 30.90 -32.86
C LEU A 8 -31.43 30.37 -31.44
N LEU A 9 -32.10 29.27 -31.06
CA LEU A 9 -31.79 28.55 -29.83
C LEU A 9 -30.42 27.88 -30.02
N LEU A 10 -29.36 28.57 -29.60
CA LEU A 10 -28.01 28.00 -29.56
C LEU A 10 -27.99 26.95 -28.45
N ILE A 11 -28.34 25.71 -28.78
CA ILE A 11 -28.07 24.57 -27.91
C ILE A 11 -26.56 24.37 -27.98
N THR A 12 -25.84 25.06 -27.09
CA THR A 12 -24.46 24.69 -26.78
C THR A 12 -24.53 23.32 -26.14
N PHE A 13 -24.30 22.27 -26.94
CA PHE A 13 -23.86 21.00 -26.41
C PHE A 13 -22.51 21.27 -25.75
N THR A 14 -22.53 21.73 -24.50
CA THR A 14 -21.40 21.55 -23.61
C THR A 14 -21.23 20.05 -23.55
N THR A 15 -20.30 19.53 -24.35
CA THR A 15 -19.75 18.22 -24.11
C THR A 15 -19.33 18.25 -22.66
N ILE A 16 -20.10 17.56 -21.81
CA ILE A 16 -19.70 17.30 -20.44
C ILE A 16 -18.52 16.36 -20.63
N TRP A 17 -17.34 16.93 -20.86
CA TRP A 17 -16.10 16.20 -20.82
C TRP A 17 -16.07 15.60 -19.43
N SER A 18 -16.27 14.29 -19.35
CA SER A 18 -15.97 13.52 -18.16
C SER A 18 -14.55 13.89 -17.78
N GLN A 19 -14.40 14.66 -16.70
CA GLN A 19 -13.09 15.09 -16.26
C GLN A 19 -12.47 13.89 -15.60
N LYS A 20 -11.43 13.35 -16.25
CA LYS A 20 -10.65 12.26 -15.71
C LYS A 20 -9.92 12.70 -14.44
N GLN A 21 -9.75 11.77 -13.52
CA GLN A 21 -8.82 11.91 -12.42
C GLN A 21 -7.93 10.67 -12.40
N THR A 22 -6.62 10.87 -12.38
CA THR A 22 -5.66 9.78 -12.16
C THR A 22 -5.19 9.85 -10.72
N LEU A 23 -5.22 8.72 -10.02
CA LEU A 23 -4.62 8.56 -8.70
C LEU A 23 -3.39 7.66 -8.80
N ARG A 24 -2.28 8.06 -8.20
CA ARG A 24 -1.09 7.21 -8.05
C ARG A 24 -1.01 6.65 -6.63
N ILE A 25 -1.11 5.32 -6.53
CA ILE A 25 -1.19 4.60 -5.27
C ILE A 25 0.04 3.72 -5.14
N ALA A 26 0.69 3.77 -3.97
CA ALA A 26 1.87 2.96 -3.68
C ALA A 26 1.72 2.12 -2.41
N THR A 27 2.50 1.04 -2.35
CA THR A 27 2.86 0.39 -1.08
C THR A 27 4.35 0.58 -0.81
N TRP A 28 4.72 0.76 0.46
CA TRP A 28 6.11 0.90 0.87
C TRP A 28 6.35 0.55 2.33
N ASN A 29 7.09 -0.54 2.57
CA ASN A 29 7.60 -0.85 3.90
C ASN A 29 8.74 0.13 4.24
N ILE A 30 8.59 0.94 5.28
CA ILE A 30 9.62 1.91 5.69
C ILE A 30 10.33 1.37 6.92
N GLU A 31 11.41 0.60 6.69
CA GLU A 31 12.16 -0.18 7.67
C GLU A 31 12.15 0.48 9.06
N HIS A 32 11.41 -0.10 9.99
CA HIS A 32 11.37 0.28 11.40
C HIS A 32 11.20 1.81 11.63
N LEU A 33 10.16 2.43 11.05
CA LEU A 33 9.94 3.87 11.21
C LEU A 33 9.47 4.23 12.64
N GLY A 34 10.40 4.78 13.43
CA GLY A 34 10.13 5.26 14.79
C GLY A 34 10.51 4.28 15.89
N SER A 35 11.12 3.14 15.56
CA SER A 35 11.70 2.23 16.56
C SER A 35 13.07 2.73 17.03
N ALA A 36 13.60 2.09 18.09
CA ALA A 36 14.90 2.44 18.67
C ALA A 36 16.11 2.10 17.78
N GLY A 37 15.93 1.32 16.71
CA GLY A 37 17.02 0.90 15.83
C GLY A 37 16.49 0.28 14.53
N ARG A 38 17.27 0.42 13.45
CA ARG A 38 16.95 -0.15 12.14
C ARG A 38 17.97 -1.23 11.77
N GLY A 39 17.60 -2.14 10.90
CA GLY A 39 18.45 -3.23 10.46
C GLY A 39 17.95 -4.59 10.88
N PHE A 40 18.52 -5.61 10.25
CA PHE A 40 18.17 -7.00 10.51
C PHE A 40 18.71 -7.45 11.87
N PRO A 41 17.92 -8.14 12.71
CA PRO A 41 18.41 -8.77 13.93
C PRO A 41 19.66 -9.64 13.70
N GLU A 42 19.77 -10.24 12.51
CA GLU A 42 20.87 -11.09 12.08
C GLU A 42 22.15 -10.28 11.76
N ILE A 43 22.03 -8.97 11.50
CA ILE A 43 23.17 -8.07 11.27
C ILE A 43 23.47 -7.33 12.57
N LYS A 44 24.60 -7.68 13.21
CA LYS A 44 25.10 -7.06 14.46
C LYS A 44 25.27 -5.53 14.44
N LYS A 45 25.15 -4.89 13.27
CA LYS A 45 25.27 -3.45 13.10
C LYS A 45 23.91 -2.85 12.76
N GLN A 46 23.20 -2.42 13.80
CA GLN A 46 22.01 -1.61 13.64
C GLN A 46 22.37 -0.27 12.99
N LEU A 47 21.52 0.20 12.09
CA LEU A 47 21.58 1.56 11.56
C LEU A 47 21.01 2.53 12.61
N PRO A 48 21.49 3.77 12.65
CA PRO A 48 20.95 4.78 13.55
C PRO A 48 19.47 5.07 13.21
N ALA A 49 18.75 5.60 14.20
CA ALA A 49 17.43 6.18 13.99
C ALA A 49 17.48 7.24 12.88
N ARG A 50 16.38 7.36 12.13
CA ARG A 50 16.25 8.39 11.08
C ARG A 50 16.26 9.78 11.69
N THR A 51 16.86 10.72 10.97
CA THR A 51 16.95 12.13 11.32
C THR A 51 15.82 12.93 10.67
N SER A 52 15.68 14.20 11.08
CA SER A 52 14.75 15.14 10.44
C SER A 52 15.01 15.30 8.93
N SER A 53 16.28 15.25 8.51
CA SER A 53 16.65 15.32 7.10
C SER A 53 16.18 14.08 6.34
N ASP A 54 16.21 12.90 6.96
CA ASP A 54 15.73 11.66 6.36
C ASP A 54 14.21 11.70 6.15
N PHE A 55 13.45 12.21 7.12
CA PHE A 55 12.01 12.40 6.97
C PHE A 55 11.65 13.42 5.88
N GLN A 56 12.45 14.49 5.74
CA GLN A 56 12.28 15.44 4.63
C GLN A 56 12.57 14.79 3.27
N MET A 57 13.60 13.94 3.18
CA MET A 57 13.90 13.17 1.97
C MET A 57 12.78 12.19 1.61
N ILE A 58 12.23 11.47 2.60
CA ILE A 58 11.08 10.58 2.40
C ILE A 58 9.86 11.37 1.89
N ALA A 59 9.57 12.53 2.48
CA ALA A 59 8.47 13.39 2.03
C ALA A 59 8.68 13.89 0.59
N ALA A 60 9.89 14.36 0.26
CA ALA A 60 10.23 14.81 -1.09
C ALA A 60 10.17 13.66 -2.12
N LEU A 61 10.57 12.44 -1.73
CA LEU A 61 10.43 11.26 -2.57
C LEU A 61 8.95 10.99 -2.88
N ILE A 62 8.09 10.95 -1.86
CA ILE A 62 6.64 10.72 -2.01
C ILE A 62 5.99 11.78 -2.90
N LYS A 63 6.24 13.06 -2.62
CA LYS A 63 5.54 14.19 -3.24
C LYS A 63 6.14 14.65 -4.56
N ASP A 64 7.45 14.87 -4.59
CA ASP A 64 8.09 15.61 -5.69
C ASP A 64 8.65 14.66 -6.75
N THR A 65 9.10 13.47 -6.33
CA THR A 65 9.69 12.48 -7.25
C THR A 65 8.65 11.49 -7.74
N LEU A 66 7.92 10.88 -6.80
CA LEU A 66 6.94 9.84 -7.12
C LEU A 66 5.54 10.40 -7.35
N THR A 67 5.28 11.66 -6.98
CA THR A 67 3.98 12.33 -7.13
C THR A 67 2.81 11.43 -6.73
N LEU A 68 2.93 10.78 -5.56
CA LEU A 68 1.93 9.85 -5.05
C LEU A 68 0.71 10.62 -4.52
N ASP A 69 -0.44 9.96 -4.51
CA ASP A 69 -1.67 10.46 -3.88
C ASP A 69 -2.02 9.67 -2.62
N ILE A 70 -1.74 8.37 -2.62
CA ILE A 70 -1.94 7.48 -1.47
C ILE A 70 -0.72 6.56 -1.35
N VAL A 71 -0.23 6.40 -0.12
CA VAL A 71 0.84 5.45 0.22
C VAL A 71 0.35 4.58 1.37
N ALA A 72 0.25 3.28 1.14
CA ALA A 72 0.11 2.33 2.21
C ALA A 72 1.51 1.98 2.72
N VAL A 73 1.79 2.33 3.98
CA VAL A 73 3.10 2.12 4.58
C VAL A 73 3.03 1.07 5.67
N GLN A 74 4.12 0.32 5.81
CA GLN A 74 4.28 -0.73 6.81
C GLN A 74 5.47 -0.39 7.74
N GLU A 75 5.56 -1.10 8.86
CA GLU A 75 6.60 -0.95 9.90
C GLU A 75 6.62 0.40 10.61
N ILE A 76 5.44 0.94 10.90
CA ILE A 76 5.31 2.20 11.62
C ILE A 76 5.21 1.95 13.12
N SER A 77 6.10 2.55 13.89
CA SER A 77 6.07 2.48 15.34
C SER A 77 5.08 3.48 15.94
N ILE A 78 4.25 3.00 16.87
CA ILE A 78 3.42 3.83 17.74
C ILE A 78 4.30 4.40 18.85
N THR A 79 4.48 5.71 18.81
CA THR A 79 5.26 6.48 19.80
C THR A 79 4.38 7.10 20.89
N GLY A 80 3.05 6.98 20.76
CA GLY A 80 2.10 7.47 21.76
C GLY A 80 0.66 7.41 21.27
N PHE A 81 -0.25 7.97 22.06
CA PHE A 81 -1.68 8.05 21.77
C PHE A 81 -2.18 9.48 21.95
N LYS A 82 -3.07 9.93 21.05
CA LYS A 82 -3.78 11.21 21.15
C LYS A 82 -5.27 10.96 21.03
N SER A 83 -6.02 11.19 22.11
CA SER A 83 -7.47 10.93 22.16
C SER A 83 -7.84 9.53 21.65
N GLU A 84 -7.15 8.50 22.17
CA GLU A 84 -7.29 7.08 21.80
C GLU A 84 -6.86 6.69 20.36
N THR A 85 -6.35 7.65 19.58
CA THR A 85 -5.77 7.40 18.26
C THR A 85 -4.26 7.16 18.39
N ALA A 86 -3.78 6.10 17.76
CA ALA A 86 -2.35 5.81 17.69
C ALA A 86 -1.59 6.94 16.98
N TYR A 87 -0.38 7.25 17.47
CA TYR A 87 0.43 8.35 16.99
C TYR A 87 1.89 7.93 16.78
N SER A 88 2.45 8.28 15.63
CA SER A 88 3.88 8.15 15.33
C SER A 88 4.48 9.54 15.15
N LYS A 89 5.50 9.88 15.94
CA LYS A 89 6.19 11.16 15.88
C LYS A 89 6.90 11.33 14.54
N GLU A 90 7.53 10.28 14.05
CA GLU A 90 8.28 10.22 12.81
C GLU A 90 7.34 10.33 11.61
N LEU A 91 6.23 9.60 11.61
CA LEU A 91 5.20 9.74 10.58
C LEU A 91 4.62 11.15 10.56
N TYR A 92 4.35 11.73 11.73
CA TYR A 92 3.90 13.12 11.83
C TYR A 92 4.91 14.12 11.26
N GLN A 93 6.22 13.90 11.46
CA GLN A 93 7.26 14.73 10.86
C GLN A 93 7.26 14.62 9.33
N ILE A 94 7.14 13.41 8.77
CA ILE A 94 6.99 13.22 7.31
C ILE A 94 5.78 14.00 6.79
N ILE A 95 4.60 13.88 7.43
CA ILE A 95 3.40 14.62 7.02
C ILE A 95 3.61 16.13 7.08
N SER A 96 4.31 16.64 8.11
CA SER A 96 4.58 18.08 8.21
C SER A 96 5.42 18.61 7.04
N TYR A 97 6.33 17.78 6.48
CA TYR A 97 7.11 18.13 5.30
C TYR A 97 6.33 17.99 3.99
N LEU A 98 5.38 17.04 3.91
CA LEU A 98 4.50 16.89 2.74
C LEU A 98 3.57 18.10 2.56
N GLY A 99 3.06 18.66 3.65
CA GLY A 99 2.27 19.90 3.69
C GLY A 99 0.85 19.70 4.25
N SER A 100 0.08 20.80 4.31
CA SER A 100 -1.26 20.84 4.94
C SER A 100 -2.29 19.91 4.29
N ASP A 101 -2.10 19.62 3.02
CA ASP A 101 -3.03 18.80 2.23
C ASP A 101 -2.73 17.31 2.38
N TRP A 102 -1.78 16.93 3.23
CA TRP A 102 -1.45 15.55 3.51
C TRP A 102 -1.89 15.15 4.91
N LYS A 103 -2.45 13.94 5.01
CA LYS A 103 -2.88 13.35 6.26
C LYS A 103 -2.36 11.92 6.37
N TYR A 104 -2.46 11.37 7.57
CA TYR A 104 -2.22 9.95 7.78
C TYR A 104 -3.26 9.33 8.71
N TYR A 105 -3.40 8.02 8.59
CA TYR A 105 -4.05 7.17 9.58
C TYR A 105 -3.10 6.05 9.96
N LEU A 106 -2.91 5.81 11.25
CA LEU A 106 -2.09 4.74 11.80
C LEU A 106 -3.00 3.73 12.49
N ALA A 107 -2.80 2.45 12.21
CA ALA A 107 -3.57 1.38 12.85
C ALA A 107 -3.54 1.53 14.38
N LYS A 108 -4.73 1.40 14.99
CA LYS A 108 -4.88 1.41 16.45
C LYS A 108 -4.58 0.00 16.93
N ILE A 109 -3.79 -0.17 18.00
CA ILE A 109 -3.62 -1.48 18.60
C ILE A 109 -4.01 -1.48 20.07
N ASP A 110 -4.40 -2.65 20.55
CA ASP A 110 -4.29 -2.96 21.97
C ASP A 110 -2.81 -3.28 22.27
N THR A 111 -2.14 -2.36 22.97
CA THR A 111 -0.72 -2.49 23.31
C THR A 111 -0.43 -3.59 24.33
N THR A 112 -1.46 -4.20 24.92
CA THR A 112 -1.31 -5.33 25.84
C THR A 112 -1.22 -6.66 25.09
N GLU A 113 -1.74 -6.71 23.86
CA GLU A 113 -1.81 -7.93 23.05
C GLU A 113 -0.85 -7.91 21.85
N ARG A 114 -0.49 -6.71 21.35
CA ARG A 114 0.27 -6.54 20.11
C ARG A 114 1.46 -5.61 20.26
N GLU A 115 2.49 -5.86 19.45
CA GLU A 115 3.71 -5.06 19.41
C GLU A 115 3.47 -3.66 18.84
N THR A 116 4.12 -2.64 19.39
CA THR A 116 3.91 -1.24 18.96
C THR A 116 4.72 -0.84 17.73
N GLU A 117 5.67 -1.67 17.28
CA GLU A 117 6.72 -1.21 16.37
C GLU A 117 6.42 -1.40 14.88
N MET A 118 5.49 -2.31 14.53
CA MET A 118 5.32 -2.79 13.16
C MET A 118 3.92 -2.54 12.59
N GLN A 119 3.37 -1.34 12.80
CA GLN A 119 1.98 -1.06 12.42
C GLN A 119 1.83 -0.62 10.97
N ASN A 120 0.65 -0.91 10.41
CA ASN A 120 0.24 -0.45 9.09
C ASN A 120 -0.33 0.97 9.18
N ALA A 121 -0.09 1.79 8.16
CA ALA A 121 -0.67 3.12 8.05
C ALA A 121 -1.00 3.49 6.60
N PHE A 122 -1.82 4.53 6.44
CA PHE A 122 -2.00 5.23 5.17
C PHE A 122 -1.47 6.64 5.30
N ILE A 123 -0.76 7.11 4.27
CA ILE A 123 -0.45 8.51 4.01
C ILE A 123 -1.24 8.92 2.76
N TYR A 124 -1.92 10.06 2.77
CA TYR A 124 -2.74 10.45 1.62
C TYR A 124 -2.88 11.95 1.45
N ASN A 125 -2.96 12.38 0.19
CA ASN A 125 -3.18 13.75 -0.24
C ASN A 125 -4.69 14.04 -0.32
N THR A 126 -5.20 14.89 0.56
CA THR A 126 -6.62 15.25 0.66
C THR A 126 -7.15 16.06 -0.51
N ASN A 127 -6.28 16.63 -1.36
CA ASN A 127 -6.71 17.27 -2.60
C ASN A 127 -7.06 16.25 -3.68
N SER A 128 -6.48 15.04 -3.61
CA SER A 128 -6.66 13.98 -4.60
C SER A 128 -7.62 12.89 -4.12
N ALA A 129 -7.50 12.49 -2.85
CA ALA A 129 -8.27 11.37 -2.29
C ALA A 129 -8.87 11.70 -0.92
N HIS A 130 -10.14 11.34 -0.73
CA HIS A 130 -10.85 11.41 0.53
C HIS A 130 -10.94 10.03 1.20
N LEU A 131 -10.27 9.86 2.35
CA LEU A 131 -10.42 8.67 3.18
C LEU A 131 -11.78 8.70 3.90
N SER A 132 -12.75 7.96 3.37
CA SER A 132 -14.13 7.93 3.88
C SER A 132 -14.28 7.07 5.12
N LYS A 133 -13.62 5.91 5.13
CA LYS A 133 -13.58 4.97 6.26
C LYS A 133 -12.22 4.30 6.33
N VAL A 134 -11.82 3.96 7.55
CA VAL A 134 -10.60 3.20 7.81
C VAL A 134 -10.79 2.36 9.06
N PHE A 135 -10.36 1.11 9.01
CA PHE A 135 -10.50 0.15 10.10
C PHE A 135 -9.48 -0.97 9.96
N GLU A 136 -9.09 -1.56 11.08
CA GLU A 136 -8.42 -2.86 11.08
C GLU A 136 -9.46 -3.96 10.88
N MET A 137 -9.18 -4.97 10.06
CA MET A 137 -10.10 -6.09 9.91
C MET A 137 -10.23 -6.87 11.23
N ASN A 138 -11.46 -7.16 11.66
CA ASN A 138 -11.71 -8.01 12.81
C ASN A 138 -11.55 -9.49 12.43
N ILE A 139 -10.30 -9.94 12.40
CA ILE A 139 -9.94 -11.32 12.09
C ILE A 139 -9.55 -12.02 13.39
N ASN A 140 -10.20 -13.16 13.67
CA ASN A 140 -9.83 -13.99 14.82
C ASN A 140 -8.34 -14.37 14.73
N ASP A 141 -7.65 -14.39 15.87
CA ASP A 141 -6.29 -14.91 15.94
C ASP A 141 -6.31 -16.43 15.70
N PHE A 142 -6.01 -16.81 14.47
CA PHE A 142 -5.78 -18.20 14.09
C PHE A 142 -4.28 -18.46 14.12
N LYS A 143 -3.91 -19.67 14.52
CA LYS A 143 -2.53 -20.13 14.52
C LYS A 143 -2.35 -21.21 13.48
N VAL A 144 -1.26 -21.13 12.74
CA VAL A 144 -0.76 -22.22 11.90
C VAL A 144 0.58 -22.63 12.50
N GLY A 145 0.61 -23.83 13.09
CA GLY A 145 1.70 -24.23 13.98
C GLY A 145 1.70 -23.43 15.28
N ALA A 146 2.85 -22.82 15.63
CA ALA A 146 3.03 -22.10 16.88
C ALA A 146 2.86 -20.57 16.77
N LYS A 147 2.75 -20.03 15.56
CA LYS A 147 2.65 -18.58 15.28
C LYS A 147 1.22 -18.19 14.92
N SER A 148 0.86 -16.94 15.22
CA SER A 148 -0.34 -16.33 14.67
C SER A 148 -0.22 -16.18 13.16
N ILE A 149 -1.34 -16.24 12.45
CA ILE A 149 -1.41 -15.92 11.02
C ILE A 149 -1.12 -14.44 10.79
N PHE A 150 -1.53 -13.58 11.72
CA PHE A 150 -1.37 -12.13 11.62
C PHE A 150 -0.62 -11.59 12.83
N ASP A 151 0.69 -11.38 12.67
CA ASP A 151 1.43 -10.54 13.60
C ASP A 151 1.00 -9.07 13.49
N ARG A 152 0.51 -8.67 12.30
CA ARG A 152 -0.07 -7.36 12.00
C ARG A 152 -1.44 -7.55 11.37
N VAL A 153 -2.45 -6.89 11.94
CA VAL A 153 -3.81 -6.97 11.42
C VAL A 153 -3.90 -6.16 10.12
N PRO A 154 -4.58 -6.68 9.08
CA PRO A 154 -4.84 -5.94 7.85
C PRO A 154 -5.52 -4.59 8.10
N LEU A 155 -4.99 -3.51 7.53
CA LEU A 155 -5.59 -2.19 7.63
C LEU A 155 -6.34 -1.86 6.33
N VAL A 156 -7.64 -1.61 6.43
CA VAL A 156 -8.50 -1.33 5.30
C VAL A 156 -8.79 0.16 5.22
N GLY A 157 -8.54 0.76 4.06
CA GLY A 157 -8.91 2.14 3.75
C GLY A 157 -9.91 2.16 2.61
N TYR A 158 -11.06 2.79 2.82
CA TYR A 158 -12.06 3.04 1.80
C TYR A 158 -11.97 4.50 1.36
N PHE A 159 -11.50 4.71 0.15
CA PHE A 159 -11.14 5.99 -0.42
C PHE A 159 -12.15 6.43 -1.47
N LYS A 160 -12.19 7.74 -1.72
CA LYS A 160 -12.92 8.34 -2.82
C LYS A 160 -12.02 9.32 -3.57
N ALA A 161 -12.06 9.28 -4.90
CA ALA A 161 -11.52 10.35 -5.74
C ALA A 161 -12.26 11.67 -5.41
N THR A 162 -11.55 12.78 -5.35
CA THR A 162 -12.11 14.09 -4.96
C THR A 162 -12.83 14.81 -6.09
N ASN A 163 -12.58 14.45 -7.35
CA ASN A 163 -13.27 15.05 -8.50
C ASN A 163 -14.73 14.56 -8.56
N PRO A 164 -15.73 15.43 -8.30
CA PRO A 164 -17.13 15.02 -8.22
C PRO A 164 -17.75 14.62 -9.57
N LYS A 165 -16.97 14.72 -10.66
CA LYS A 165 -17.41 14.37 -12.02
C LYS A 165 -17.00 12.98 -12.48
N VAL A 166 -16.13 12.29 -11.72
CA VAL A 166 -15.80 10.90 -12.04
C VAL A 166 -16.92 9.96 -11.59
N LYS A 167 -17.11 8.87 -12.31
CA LYS A 167 -18.02 7.79 -11.87
C LYS A 167 -17.23 6.74 -11.10
N ASN A 168 -17.93 6.02 -10.22
CA ASN A 168 -17.34 4.99 -9.35
C ASN A 168 -16.09 5.55 -8.66
N GLU A 169 -16.29 6.69 -7.98
CA GLU A 169 -15.19 7.42 -7.37
C GLU A 169 -14.58 6.68 -6.19
N ASP A 170 -15.25 5.66 -5.67
CA ASP A 170 -14.88 4.90 -4.51
C ASP A 170 -14.10 3.62 -4.86
N PHE A 171 -13.19 3.26 -3.95
CA PHE A 171 -12.43 2.03 -4.03
C PHE A 171 -11.84 1.71 -2.67
N LEU A 172 -11.35 0.49 -2.52
CA LEU A 172 -10.81 -0.03 -1.29
C LEU A 172 -9.35 -0.45 -1.44
N ILE A 173 -8.54 -0.12 -0.44
CA ILE A 173 -7.18 -0.62 -0.28
C ILE A 173 -7.09 -1.43 1.01
N VAL A 174 -6.62 -2.68 0.93
CA VAL A 174 -6.16 -3.47 2.08
C VAL A 174 -4.63 -3.36 2.13
N ASN A 175 -4.12 -2.76 3.19
CA ASN A 175 -2.70 -2.67 3.51
C ASN A 175 -2.29 -3.88 4.38
N LEU A 176 -1.36 -4.69 3.88
CA LEU A 176 -0.87 -5.90 4.52
C LEU A 176 0.63 -5.84 4.84
N HIS A 177 1.00 -6.48 5.93
CA HIS A 177 2.38 -6.85 6.23
C HIS A 177 2.38 -8.28 6.79
N LEU A 178 2.62 -9.27 5.94
CA LEU A 178 2.62 -10.68 6.34
C LEU A 178 3.91 -11.02 7.09
N ALA A 179 3.86 -12.05 7.94
CA ALA A 179 4.99 -12.46 8.77
C ALA A 179 6.19 -12.90 7.93
N SER A 180 7.40 -12.50 8.31
CA SER A 180 8.61 -12.90 7.57
C SER A 180 8.98 -14.37 7.79
N GLY A 181 9.40 -15.07 6.73
CA GLY A 181 9.97 -16.41 6.81
C GLY A 181 9.50 -17.33 5.67
N GLN A 182 10.42 -18.11 5.11
CA GLN A 182 10.12 -19.09 4.03
C GLN A 182 9.27 -20.27 4.51
N ASP A 183 9.21 -20.51 5.82
CA ASP A 183 8.42 -21.54 6.47
C ASP A 183 6.95 -21.11 6.71
N ASN A 184 6.56 -19.93 6.19
CA ASN A 184 5.24 -19.36 6.39
C ASN A 184 4.35 -19.42 5.15
N ASP A 185 4.71 -20.13 4.08
CA ASP A 185 3.90 -20.20 2.85
C ASP A 185 2.44 -20.60 3.15
N GLU A 186 2.25 -21.61 4.02
CA GLU A 186 0.92 -22.01 4.50
C GLU A 186 0.22 -20.90 5.30
N ASN A 187 0.96 -20.14 6.10
CA ASN A 187 0.41 -19.01 6.86
C ASN A 187 -0.03 -17.90 5.90
N HIS A 188 0.78 -17.60 4.87
CA HIS A 188 0.50 -16.54 3.91
C HIS A 188 -0.75 -16.87 3.07
N ILE A 189 -0.89 -18.11 2.58
CA ILE A 189 -2.11 -18.48 1.85
C ILE A 189 -3.34 -18.42 2.76
N VAL A 190 -3.27 -18.92 3.99
CA VAL A 190 -4.42 -18.85 4.91
C VAL A 190 -4.74 -17.40 5.25
N ALA A 191 -3.74 -16.55 5.49
CA ALA A 191 -3.92 -15.11 5.69
C ALA A 191 -4.68 -14.47 4.52
N MET A 192 -4.26 -14.72 3.29
CA MET A 192 -4.89 -14.16 2.10
C MET A 192 -6.32 -14.70 1.87
N ILE A 193 -6.58 -15.97 2.19
CA ILE A 193 -7.93 -16.54 2.20
C ILE A 193 -8.80 -15.79 3.21
N MET A 194 -8.30 -15.58 4.43
CA MET A 194 -9.04 -14.90 5.49
C MET A 194 -9.33 -13.44 5.14
N VAL A 195 -8.33 -12.71 4.62
CA VAL A 195 -8.52 -11.34 4.13
C VAL A 195 -9.62 -11.30 3.08
N GLU A 196 -9.53 -12.14 2.05
CA GLU A 196 -10.47 -12.10 0.94
C GLU A 196 -11.89 -12.49 1.36
N GLN A 197 -12.04 -13.55 2.16
CA GLN A 197 -13.36 -14.09 2.53
C GLN A 197 -14.09 -13.23 3.56
N ASN A 198 -13.38 -12.64 4.52
CA ASN A 198 -14.00 -11.84 5.57
C ASN A 198 -14.26 -10.38 5.13
N LEU A 199 -13.64 -9.91 4.05
CA LEU A 199 -13.74 -8.49 3.66
C LEU A 199 -15.19 -8.03 3.49
N ASN A 200 -16.08 -8.83 2.90
CA ASN A 200 -17.48 -8.44 2.73
C ASN A 200 -18.21 -8.23 4.06
N GLU A 201 -17.91 -9.04 5.07
CA GLU A 201 -18.51 -8.93 6.40
C GLU A 201 -18.00 -7.67 7.11
N GLU A 202 -16.70 -7.41 7.01
CA GLU A 202 -16.07 -6.19 7.52
C GLU A 202 -16.65 -4.94 6.85
N LEU A 203 -16.82 -4.93 5.52
CA LEU A 203 -17.43 -3.80 4.82
C LEU A 203 -18.84 -3.52 5.35
N LYS A 204 -19.65 -4.56 5.52
CA LYS A 204 -20.99 -4.44 6.08
C LYS A 204 -20.96 -3.87 7.50
N ALA A 205 -20.07 -4.37 8.36
CA ALA A 205 -19.92 -3.90 9.74
C ALA A 205 -19.55 -2.40 9.82
N HIS A 206 -18.82 -1.90 8.82
CA HIS A 206 -18.43 -0.50 8.72
C HIS A 206 -19.35 0.38 7.85
N GLY A 207 -20.51 -0.15 7.43
CA GLY A 207 -21.51 0.58 6.66
C GLY A 207 -21.10 0.86 5.21
N ILE A 208 -20.17 0.07 4.67
CA ILE A 208 -19.75 0.09 3.27
C ILE A 208 -20.55 -0.98 2.51
N SER A 209 -20.87 -0.71 1.25
CA SER A 209 -21.57 -1.67 0.40
C SER A 209 -20.78 -2.97 0.29
N THR A 210 -21.43 -4.12 0.51
CA THR A 210 -20.81 -5.44 0.24
C THR A 210 -20.62 -5.70 -1.26
N ARG A 211 -21.09 -4.79 -2.11
CA ARG A 211 -20.88 -4.80 -3.57
C ARG A 211 -19.75 -3.87 -4.02
N GLU A 212 -18.97 -3.33 -3.08
CA GLU A 212 -17.73 -2.65 -3.40
C GLU A 212 -16.75 -3.70 -3.94
N TYR A 213 -16.47 -3.69 -5.24
CA TYR A 213 -15.59 -4.66 -5.91
C TYR A 213 -14.30 -4.03 -6.42
N ASP A 214 -14.16 -2.71 -6.34
CA ASP A 214 -12.98 -1.98 -6.76
C ASP A 214 -11.96 -2.04 -5.62
N ARG A 215 -11.22 -3.14 -5.59
CA ARG A 215 -10.37 -3.55 -4.48
C ARG A 215 -8.91 -3.69 -4.90
N ILE A 216 -8.04 -3.22 -4.02
CA ILE A 216 -6.61 -3.39 -4.09
C ILE A 216 -6.15 -4.03 -2.79
N ILE A 217 -5.33 -5.08 -2.88
CA ILE A 217 -4.61 -5.66 -1.75
C ILE A 217 -3.14 -5.47 -2.04
N LEU A 218 -2.43 -4.73 -1.20
CA LEU A 218 -1.03 -4.39 -1.39
C LEU A 218 -0.29 -4.40 -0.07
N GLY A 219 1.03 -4.52 -0.13
CA GLY A 219 1.83 -4.61 1.07
C GLY A 219 3.15 -5.33 0.85
N ASP A 220 3.85 -5.52 1.97
CA ASP A 220 4.93 -6.49 2.08
C ASP A 220 4.33 -7.86 2.44
N PHE A 221 4.29 -8.75 1.46
CA PHE A 221 3.73 -10.10 1.63
C PHE A 221 4.76 -11.09 2.16
N ASN A 222 6.04 -10.69 2.29
CA ASN A 222 7.13 -11.59 2.69
C ASN A 222 7.17 -12.93 1.92
N ASP A 223 6.64 -12.95 0.69
CA ASP A 223 6.48 -14.13 -0.16
C ASP A 223 6.99 -13.82 -1.57
N ASN A 224 7.80 -14.70 -2.17
CA ASN A 224 8.41 -14.47 -3.48
C ASN A 224 8.15 -15.64 -4.45
N PRO A 225 7.12 -15.56 -5.30
CA PRO A 225 6.73 -16.67 -6.19
C PRO A 225 7.73 -16.91 -7.33
N TYR A 226 8.70 -16.01 -7.50
CA TYR A 226 9.68 -16.04 -8.58
C TYR A 226 11.05 -16.57 -8.12
N LEU A 227 11.28 -16.71 -6.80
CA LEU A 227 12.57 -17.16 -6.30
C LEU A 227 12.80 -18.64 -6.62
N LYS A 228 13.92 -18.91 -7.28
CA LYS A 228 14.40 -20.27 -7.57
C LYS A 228 15.62 -20.61 -6.72
N ASP A 229 15.71 -21.87 -6.32
CA ASP A 229 16.92 -22.42 -5.71
C ASP A 229 18.00 -22.73 -6.78
N GLU A 230 19.15 -23.25 -6.35
CA GLU A 230 20.26 -23.62 -7.24
C GLU A 230 19.90 -24.72 -8.24
N THR A 231 18.83 -25.47 -7.99
CA THR A 231 18.33 -26.55 -8.86
C THR A 231 17.23 -26.08 -9.82
N GLY A 232 16.80 -24.81 -9.72
CA GLY A 232 15.72 -24.24 -10.53
C GLY A 232 14.31 -24.49 -9.99
N ASN A 233 14.17 -25.10 -8.82
CA ASN A 233 12.89 -25.32 -8.16
C ASN A 233 12.42 -24.04 -7.47
N ASN A 234 11.10 -23.86 -7.37
CA ASN A 234 10.56 -22.73 -6.61
C ASN A 234 10.93 -22.87 -5.13
N VAL A 235 11.41 -21.78 -4.54
CA VAL A 235 11.61 -21.71 -3.09
C VAL A 235 10.27 -21.54 -2.36
N TYR A 236 9.32 -20.81 -2.97
CA TYR A 236 8.00 -20.54 -2.41
C TYR A 236 6.90 -21.24 -3.21
N LEU A 237 5.82 -21.63 -2.52
CA LEU A 237 4.64 -22.21 -3.13
C LEU A 237 3.84 -21.12 -3.88
N PRO A 238 3.49 -21.32 -5.17
CA PRO A 238 2.70 -20.33 -5.93
C PRO A 238 1.22 -20.30 -5.53
N THR A 239 0.83 -21.03 -4.49
CA THR A 239 -0.57 -21.29 -4.10
C THR A 239 -1.31 -20.00 -3.75
N LEU A 240 -0.66 -19.07 -3.04
CA LEU A 240 -1.21 -17.76 -2.71
C LEU A 240 -1.69 -17.02 -3.97
N TYR A 241 -0.79 -16.83 -4.92
CA TYR A 241 -1.08 -16.09 -6.16
C TYR A 241 -2.08 -16.83 -7.05
N ASN A 242 -2.03 -18.17 -7.08
CA ASN A 242 -3.02 -18.97 -7.78
C ASN A 242 -4.41 -18.80 -7.18
N TYR A 243 -4.54 -18.83 -5.85
CA TYR A 243 -5.80 -18.56 -5.16
C TYR A 243 -6.31 -17.15 -5.48
N MET A 244 -5.47 -16.12 -5.33
CA MET A 244 -5.87 -14.74 -5.60
C MET A 244 -6.29 -14.55 -7.07
N LYS A 245 -5.61 -15.19 -8.01
CA LYS A 245 -6.02 -15.22 -9.43
C LYS A 245 -7.37 -15.90 -9.64
N LEU A 246 -7.63 -17.04 -9.01
CA LEU A 246 -8.94 -17.70 -9.05
C LEU A 246 -10.05 -16.79 -8.48
N LYS A 247 -9.68 -15.93 -7.54
CA LYS A 247 -10.55 -14.91 -6.94
C LYS A 247 -10.57 -13.62 -7.75
N GLY A 248 -10.13 -13.63 -9.01
CA GLY A 248 -10.23 -12.48 -9.92
C GLY A 248 -9.24 -11.35 -9.62
N TYR A 249 -8.22 -11.59 -8.81
CA TYR A 249 -7.13 -10.62 -8.62
C TYR A 249 -6.02 -10.86 -9.64
N LYS A 250 -5.40 -9.77 -10.08
CA LYS A 250 -4.17 -9.79 -10.87
C LYS A 250 -3.04 -9.18 -10.04
N ASP A 251 -1.91 -9.87 -9.98
CA ASP A 251 -0.67 -9.29 -9.47
C ASP A 251 -0.02 -8.40 -10.54
N TYR A 252 0.27 -7.17 -10.16
CA TYR A 252 0.92 -6.18 -11.02
C TYR A 252 2.45 -6.15 -10.84
N VAL A 253 2.99 -6.95 -9.92
CA VAL A 253 4.41 -7.18 -9.75
C VAL A 253 4.78 -8.50 -10.45
N ASP A 254 5.95 -8.51 -11.11
CA ASP A 254 6.47 -9.68 -11.81
C ASP A 254 7.98 -9.82 -11.65
N GLU A 255 8.55 -10.91 -12.18
CA GLU A 255 9.99 -11.19 -12.11
C GLU A 255 10.88 -10.10 -12.74
N THR A 256 10.33 -9.23 -13.61
CA THR A 256 11.10 -8.16 -14.26
C THR A 256 11.53 -7.07 -13.28
N PHE A 257 10.90 -7.00 -12.10
CA PHE A 257 11.29 -6.09 -11.03
C PHE A 257 12.68 -6.42 -10.47
N GLN A 258 13.11 -7.68 -10.60
CA GLN A 258 14.30 -8.30 -10.00
C GLN A 258 14.25 -8.33 -8.47
N THR A 259 13.86 -7.23 -7.81
CA THR A 259 13.80 -7.12 -6.36
C THR A 259 12.92 -5.92 -5.96
N THR A 260 12.17 -6.07 -4.88
CA THR A 260 11.40 -5.00 -4.21
C THR A 260 12.02 -4.64 -2.86
N ARG A 261 12.82 -5.54 -2.28
CA ARG A 261 13.61 -5.33 -1.06
C ARG A 261 15.10 -5.57 -1.30
N MET A 262 15.96 -4.90 -0.53
CA MET A 262 17.39 -5.20 -0.47
C MET A 262 17.62 -6.55 0.22
N SER A 263 18.20 -7.48 -0.54
CA SER A 263 18.65 -8.78 -0.04
C SER A 263 20.10 -9.02 -0.46
N LYS A 264 20.73 -10.07 0.07
CA LYS A 264 22.12 -10.41 -0.25
C LYS A 264 22.38 -10.48 -1.77
N ASN A 265 21.41 -11.01 -2.52
CA ASN A 265 21.52 -11.24 -3.96
C ASN A 265 20.64 -10.31 -4.81
N MET A 266 19.96 -9.34 -4.19
CA MET A 266 19.02 -8.43 -4.87
C MET A 266 18.00 -9.17 -5.74
N ASN A 267 17.39 -10.22 -5.16
CA ASN A 267 16.40 -11.08 -5.81
C ASN A 267 15.15 -11.32 -4.95
N SER A 268 14.83 -10.36 -4.06
CA SER A 268 13.72 -10.45 -3.11
C SER A 268 12.56 -9.60 -3.60
N ILE A 269 11.61 -10.23 -4.27
CA ILE A 269 10.35 -9.64 -4.73
C ILE A 269 9.28 -10.10 -3.74
N ILE A 270 9.00 -9.27 -2.74
CA ILE A 270 8.07 -9.59 -1.65
C ILE A 270 7.04 -8.49 -1.40
N ASP A 271 7.17 -7.34 -2.05
CA ASP A 271 6.18 -6.28 -2.04
C ASP A 271 5.29 -6.46 -3.27
N HIS A 272 3.98 -6.54 -3.09
CA HIS A 272 3.02 -6.87 -4.16
C HIS A 272 1.85 -5.88 -4.22
N ILE A 273 1.23 -5.80 -5.40
CA ILE A 273 -0.02 -5.06 -5.63
C ILE A 273 -0.97 -5.97 -6.41
N LEU A 274 -1.97 -6.50 -5.71
CA LEU A 274 -3.05 -7.30 -6.27
C LEU A 274 -4.28 -6.45 -6.51
N VAL A 275 -4.81 -6.44 -7.74
CA VAL A 275 -6.00 -5.65 -8.11
C VAL A 275 -7.13 -6.55 -8.60
N LYS A 276 -8.33 -6.34 -8.06
CA LYS A 276 -9.54 -7.07 -8.43
C LYS A 276 -10.03 -6.68 -9.83
N GLU A 277 -10.54 -7.65 -10.58
CA GLU A 277 -10.95 -7.54 -11.99
C GLU A 277 -11.78 -6.30 -12.34
N ASN A 278 -12.71 -5.90 -11.47
CA ASN A 278 -13.55 -4.71 -11.68
C ASN A 278 -12.76 -3.41 -11.86
N LEU A 279 -11.62 -3.28 -11.17
CA LEU A 279 -10.79 -2.09 -11.19
C LEU A 279 -9.65 -2.18 -12.22
N GLN A 280 -9.41 -3.37 -12.81
CA GLN A 280 -8.27 -3.57 -13.71
C GLN A 280 -8.38 -2.77 -15.01
N GLU A 281 -9.59 -2.47 -15.49
CA GLU A 281 -9.80 -1.65 -16.69
C GLU A 281 -9.42 -0.18 -16.49
N ASN A 282 -9.38 0.29 -15.24
CA ASN A 282 -8.95 1.63 -14.89
C ASN A 282 -7.43 1.74 -14.73
N ILE A 283 -6.68 0.64 -14.82
CA ILE A 283 -5.21 0.68 -14.69
C ILE A 283 -4.59 0.74 -16.09
N PRO A 284 -4.00 1.88 -16.50
CA PRO A 284 -3.50 2.07 -17.86
C PRO A 284 -2.27 1.21 -18.18
N SER A 285 -1.52 0.76 -17.17
CA SER A 285 -0.34 -0.09 -17.32
C SER A 285 -0.65 -1.56 -17.05
N SER A 286 0.00 -2.47 -17.77
CA SER A 286 -0.13 -3.90 -17.51
C SER A 286 0.61 -4.36 -16.23
N LYS A 287 1.49 -3.52 -15.68
CA LYS A 287 2.32 -3.79 -14.49
C LYS A 287 2.49 -2.54 -13.63
N ALA A 288 2.88 -2.75 -12.37
CA ALA A 288 3.25 -1.68 -11.45
C ALA A 288 4.58 -1.04 -11.87
N THR A 289 4.86 0.13 -11.30
CA THR A 289 6.13 0.84 -11.41
C THR A 289 6.88 0.67 -10.10
N ILE A 290 8.16 0.31 -10.16
CA ILE A 290 9.06 0.32 -9.01
C ILE A 290 10.01 1.50 -9.12
N TYR A 291 10.21 2.23 -8.02
CA TYR A 291 11.25 3.23 -7.93
C TYR A 291 12.37 2.75 -7.02
N LYS A 292 13.56 2.55 -7.60
CA LYS A 292 14.75 2.06 -6.90
C LYS A 292 16.01 2.74 -7.45
N PRO A 293 17.06 2.91 -6.62
CA PRO A 293 18.35 3.42 -7.08
C PRO A 293 19.05 2.40 -8.00
N ASP A 294 20.21 2.78 -8.55
CA ASP A 294 21.09 1.82 -9.22
C ASP A 294 21.54 0.72 -8.24
N VAL A 295 20.93 -0.46 -8.39
CA VAL A 295 21.16 -1.63 -7.53
C VAL A 295 22.53 -2.29 -7.74
N LYS A 296 23.27 -1.91 -8.79
CA LYS A 296 24.64 -2.43 -9.01
C LYS A 296 25.68 -1.66 -8.20
N ASN A 297 25.34 -0.46 -7.72
CA ASN A 297 26.24 0.38 -6.95
C ASN A 297 25.97 0.25 -5.45
N LYS A 298 26.86 -0.46 -4.74
CA LYS A 298 26.77 -0.66 -3.29
C LYS A 298 26.75 0.65 -2.50
N SER A 299 27.48 1.67 -2.94
CA SER A 299 27.48 2.98 -2.27
C SER A 299 26.09 3.63 -2.38
N THR A 300 25.49 3.57 -3.57
CA THR A 300 24.13 4.09 -3.80
C THR A 300 23.09 3.33 -2.98
N LEU A 301 23.18 2.01 -2.89
CA LEU A 301 22.29 1.20 -2.05
C LEU A 301 22.45 1.50 -0.56
N ASN A 302 23.69 1.64 -0.07
CA ASN A 302 23.95 2.01 1.32
C ASN A 302 23.38 3.40 1.63
N ASN A 303 23.58 4.37 0.73
CA ASN A 303 23.03 5.71 0.87
C ASN A 303 21.49 5.67 0.85
N TRP A 304 20.89 4.88 -0.04
CA TRP A 304 19.45 4.68 -0.06
C TRP A 304 18.93 4.14 1.27
N ARG A 305 19.46 3.02 1.75
CA ARG A 305 18.99 2.40 3.00
C ARG A 305 19.20 3.31 4.21
N SER A 306 20.29 4.06 4.24
CA SER A 306 20.55 5.04 5.29
C SER A 306 19.41 6.05 5.43
N ASN A 307 18.87 6.51 4.31
CA ASN A 307 17.96 7.66 4.26
C ASN A 307 16.48 7.26 4.11
N TYR A 308 16.21 6.13 3.45
CA TYR A 308 14.87 5.74 3.00
C TYR A 308 14.40 4.45 3.69
N SER A 309 14.70 3.28 3.13
CA SER A 309 14.27 1.96 3.61
C SER A 309 15.13 0.88 2.94
N ASP A 310 15.15 -0.34 3.44
CA ASP A 310 15.64 -1.49 2.68
C ASP A 310 14.60 -1.98 1.64
N HIS A 311 13.36 -1.49 1.67
CA HIS A 311 12.37 -1.69 0.61
C HIS A 311 12.30 -0.52 -0.38
N PHE A 312 11.84 -0.84 -1.60
CA PHE A 312 11.60 0.09 -2.69
C PHE A 312 10.10 0.31 -2.88
N PRO A 313 9.63 1.56 -2.97
CA PRO A 313 8.21 1.81 -3.22
C PRO A 313 7.80 1.27 -4.59
N ILE A 314 6.65 0.60 -4.62
CA ILE A 314 5.98 0.13 -5.83
C ILE A 314 4.62 0.81 -5.95
N SER A 315 4.24 1.20 -7.17
CA SER A 315 3.04 2.00 -7.40
C SER A 315 2.28 1.61 -8.65
N ILE A 316 0.97 1.85 -8.65
CA ILE A 316 0.09 1.80 -9.81
C ILE A 316 -0.60 3.15 -10.00
N GLU A 317 -1.12 3.37 -11.20
CA GLU A 317 -2.01 4.49 -11.51
C GLU A 317 -3.43 3.94 -11.74
N ILE A 318 -4.44 4.69 -11.32
CA ILE A 318 -5.84 4.40 -11.58
C ILE A 318 -6.46 5.61 -12.25
N ASP A 319 -7.03 5.41 -13.44
CA ASP A 319 -7.76 6.41 -14.20
C ASP A 319 -9.26 6.28 -13.93
N PHE A 320 -9.81 7.22 -13.16
CA PHE A 320 -11.25 7.40 -13.00
C PHE A 320 -11.78 8.24 -14.15
N ASN A 321 -12.86 7.76 -14.80
CA ASN A 321 -13.48 8.40 -15.96
C ASN A 321 -14.87 8.95 -15.65
#